data_AF-A0A6L8RPI6-F1
#
_entry.id   AF-A0A6L8RPI6-F1
#
_cell.length_a   1.000
_cell.length_b   1.000
_cell.length_c   1.000
_cell.angle_alpha   90.00
_cell.angle_beta   90.00
_cell.angle_gamma   90.00
#
_symmetry.space_group_name_H-M   'P 1'
#
loop_
_entity.id
_entity.type
_entity.pdbx_description
1 polymer ?
#
loop_
_entity_poly.entity_id
_entity_poly.type
_entity_poly.pdbx_seq_one_letter_code
_entity_poly.pdbx_strand_id
1 'polypeptide(L)'
;MKQQTDAVSGVSGCASAPAHGDVSWRAKAGRAGKRGARFAAQLALVVAVYGAGCAIASVLPVRLPGNIVGMVLLLVLLGTGLLKARHVGDACDCLLDNMSLFFIPAGVAIMGCVSLLEGNALKFALVCVITTVIVFLATSYTVMLVSRLTAKRVDATGVARVADEEA
;
A
#
# COMPACT_ATOMS: atom_id res chain seq x y z
N MET A 1 38.60 9.42 3.59
CA MET A 1 37.67 8.31 3.89
C MET A 1 36.72 8.13 2.70
N LYS A 2 37.09 7.25 1.77
CA LYS A 2 36.28 6.85 0.61
C LYS A 2 36.20 5.32 0.64
N GLN A 3 35.05 4.75 0.98
CA GLN A 3 34.81 3.31 0.82
C GLN A 3 33.32 2.97 0.96
N GLN A 4 32.58 3.09 -0.16
CA GLN A 4 31.44 2.24 -0.53
C GLN A 4 30.94 2.70 -1.91
N THR A 5 31.76 2.46 -2.94
CA THR A 5 31.41 2.72 -4.34
C THR A 5 32.05 1.68 -5.25
N ASP A 6 32.09 0.42 -4.78
CA ASP A 6 32.76 -0.70 -5.45
C ASP A 6 31.88 -1.96 -5.39
N ALA A 7 30.91 -2.03 -6.30
CA ALA A 7 30.14 -3.25 -6.58
C ALA A 7 29.76 -3.35 -8.08
N VAL A 8 30.47 -2.63 -8.95
CA VAL A 8 30.27 -2.62 -10.41
C VAL A 8 31.49 -3.17 -11.14
N SER A 9 31.83 -4.42 -10.83
CA SER A 9 32.83 -5.20 -11.57
C SER A 9 32.51 -6.69 -11.46
N GLY A 10 31.85 -7.22 -12.50
CA GLY A 10 31.36 -8.60 -12.55
C GLY A 10 30.97 -9.08 -13.95
N VAL A 11 31.43 -8.38 -14.99
CA VAL A 11 31.29 -8.79 -16.40
C VAL A 11 32.65 -9.29 -16.88
N SER A 12 32.94 -10.57 -16.63
CA SER A 12 33.94 -11.33 -17.39
C SER A 12 33.78 -12.83 -17.14
N GLY A 13 33.66 -13.61 -18.22
CA GLY A 13 33.98 -15.04 -18.21
C GLY A 13 32.92 -16.02 -17.69
N CYS A 14 32.03 -16.45 -18.59
CA CYS A 14 31.88 -17.90 -18.85
C CYS A 14 31.23 -18.14 -20.21
N ALA A 15 32.07 -18.51 -21.19
CA ALA A 15 31.62 -19.07 -22.44
C ALA A 15 31.40 -20.58 -22.27
N SER A 16 30.25 -21.09 -22.71
CA SER A 16 30.13 -22.42 -23.34
C SER A 16 28.69 -22.64 -23.79
N ALA A 17 28.50 -22.84 -25.10
CA ALA A 17 27.26 -23.39 -25.62
C ALA A 17 27.30 -24.92 -25.50
N PRO A 18 26.17 -25.56 -25.20
CA PRO A 18 25.86 -26.87 -25.74
C PRO A 18 24.61 -26.80 -26.61
N ALA A 19 24.75 -27.21 -27.87
CA ALA A 19 23.63 -27.50 -28.75
C ALA A 19 23.27 -28.99 -28.63
N HIS A 20 22.16 -29.32 -27.97
CA HIS A 20 21.42 -30.58 -28.19
C HIS A 20 20.03 -30.52 -27.53
N GLY A 21 18.95 -30.61 -28.30
CA GLY A 21 17.59 -30.34 -27.79
C GLY A 21 17.27 -28.84 -27.74
N ASP A 22 16.23 -28.37 -27.04
CA ASP A 22 15.27 -29.11 -26.20
C ASP A 22 13.82 -28.64 -26.44
N VAL A 23 12.85 -29.54 -26.21
CA VAL A 23 11.42 -29.35 -26.45
C VAL A 23 10.60 -28.95 -25.20
N SER A 24 11.22 -28.65 -24.05
CA SER A 24 10.50 -28.39 -22.78
C SER A 24 9.93 -26.97 -22.62
N TRP A 25 10.44 -25.97 -23.36
CA TRP A 25 10.14 -24.56 -23.10
C TRP A 25 8.68 -24.14 -23.39
N ARG A 26 8.00 -24.74 -24.37
CA ARG A 26 6.61 -24.38 -24.72
C ARG A 26 5.59 -24.67 -23.61
N ALA A 27 5.86 -25.64 -22.73
CA ALA A 27 4.95 -26.01 -21.63
C ALA A 27 5.11 -25.15 -20.35
N LYS A 28 6.11 -24.27 -20.29
CA LYS A 28 6.26 -23.27 -19.20
C LYS A 28 5.51 -21.96 -19.48
N ALA A 29 5.45 -21.53 -20.75
CA ALA A 29 4.80 -20.27 -21.14
C ALA A 29 3.32 -20.18 -20.69
N GLY A 30 2.54 -21.26 -20.89
CA GLY A 30 1.12 -21.31 -20.48
C GLY A 30 0.87 -21.31 -18.97
N ARG A 31 1.89 -21.62 -18.14
CA ARG A 31 1.77 -21.62 -16.67
C ARG A 31 2.27 -20.31 -16.03
N ALA A 32 3.13 -19.55 -16.72
CA ALA A 32 3.52 -18.20 -16.32
C ALA A 32 2.32 -17.23 -16.41
N GLY A 33 1.59 -17.24 -17.55
CA GLY A 33 0.41 -16.40 -17.74
C GLY A 33 -0.69 -16.63 -16.70
N LYS A 34 -0.87 -17.87 -16.21
CA LYS A 34 -1.86 -18.20 -15.17
C LYS A 34 -1.52 -17.64 -13.78
N ARG A 35 -0.28 -17.17 -13.54
CA ARG A 35 0.09 -16.38 -12.35
C ARG A 35 -0.26 -14.90 -12.56
N GLY A 36 0.18 -14.30 -13.68
CA GLY A 36 -0.16 -12.91 -14.03
C GLY A 36 -1.67 -12.65 -14.09
N ALA A 37 -2.45 -13.59 -14.63
CA ALA A 37 -3.91 -13.50 -14.66
C ALA A 37 -4.57 -13.48 -13.26
N ARG A 38 -3.91 -14.05 -12.24
CA ARG A 38 -4.38 -13.95 -10.84
C ARG A 38 -4.14 -12.53 -10.31
N PHE A 39 -2.94 -11.99 -10.46
CA PHE A 39 -2.65 -10.58 -10.11
C PHE A 39 -3.60 -9.59 -10.80
N ALA A 40 -3.87 -9.79 -12.09
CA ALA A 40 -4.83 -8.97 -12.83
C ALA A 40 -6.26 -9.10 -12.28
N ALA A 41 -6.69 -10.30 -11.87
CA ALA A 41 -8.00 -10.51 -11.25
C ALA A 41 -8.07 -9.93 -9.82
N GLN A 42 -7.01 -10.02 -9.03
CA GLN A 42 -6.89 -9.39 -7.71
C GLN A 42 -6.97 -7.85 -7.82
N LEU A 43 -6.25 -7.26 -8.79
CA LEU A 43 -6.31 -5.82 -9.08
C LEU A 43 -7.71 -5.40 -9.56
N ALA A 44 -8.31 -6.16 -10.48
CA ALA A 44 -9.66 -5.91 -10.96
C ALA A 44 -10.71 -5.99 -9.83
N LEU A 45 -10.51 -6.87 -8.84
CA LEU A 45 -11.35 -6.94 -7.64
C LEU A 45 -11.28 -5.64 -6.81
N VAL A 46 -10.08 -5.10 -6.58
CA VAL A 46 -9.90 -3.82 -5.86
C VAL A 46 -10.57 -2.67 -6.61
N VAL A 47 -10.38 -2.60 -7.93
CA VAL A 47 -11.03 -1.60 -8.79
C VAL A 47 -12.56 -1.76 -8.78
N ALA A 48 -13.09 -2.99 -8.79
CA ALA A 48 -14.51 -3.26 -8.71
C ALA A 48 -15.12 -2.84 -7.36
N VAL A 49 -14.43 -3.09 -6.23
CA VAL A 49 -14.87 -2.63 -4.91
C VAL A 49 -14.83 -1.10 -4.81
N TYR A 50 -13.81 -0.44 -5.37
CA TYR A 50 -13.77 1.02 -5.46
C TYR A 50 -14.90 1.59 -6.33
N GLY A 51 -15.19 0.96 -7.48
CA GLY A 51 -16.31 1.32 -8.36
C GLY A 51 -17.66 1.16 -7.67
N ALA A 52 -17.86 0.07 -6.93
CA ALA A 52 -19.05 -0.13 -6.10
C ALA A 52 -19.15 0.92 -4.98
N GLY A 53 -18.04 1.26 -4.32
CA GLY A 53 -17.98 2.36 -3.34
C GLY A 53 -18.40 3.71 -3.93
N CYS A 54 -17.96 4.02 -5.16
CA CYS A 54 -18.38 5.23 -5.88
C CYS A 54 -19.87 5.20 -6.28
N ALA A 55 -20.37 4.05 -6.74
CA ALA A 55 -21.79 3.89 -7.07
C ALA A 55 -22.69 4.06 -5.82
N ILE A 56 -22.29 3.48 -4.68
CA ILE A 56 -22.98 3.67 -3.39
C ILE A 56 -22.90 5.13 -2.96
N ALA A 57 -21.74 5.79 -3.08
CA ALA A 57 -21.56 7.20 -2.76
C ALA A 57 -22.43 8.14 -3.61
N SER A 58 -22.76 7.76 -4.85
CA SER A 58 -23.66 8.54 -5.72
C SER A 58 -25.15 8.36 -5.42
N VAL A 59 -25.53 7.25 -4.77
CA VAL A 59 -26.91 6.97 -4.34
C VAL A 59 -27.18 7.54 -2.94
N LEU A 60 -26.15 7.65 -2.09
CA LEU A 60 -26.25 8.31 -0.79
C LEU A 60 -26.26 9.85 -0.93
N PRO A 61 -27.21 10.57 -0.30
CA PRO A 61 -27.29 12.04 -0.37
C PRO A 61 -26.20 12.79 0.45
N VAL A 62 -25.20 12.09 0.97
CA VAL A 62 -24.09 12.68 1.74
C VAL A 62 -22.87 12.92 0.85
N ARG A 63 -22.23 14.11 1.00
CA ARG A 63 -21.02 14.50 0.26
C ARG A 63 -19.75 13.75 0.74
N LEU A 64 -19.80 12.41 0.81
CA LEU A 64 -18.64 11.59 1.10
C LEU A 64 -17.90 11.25 -0.21
N PRO A 65 -16.58 11.49 -0.31
CA PRO A 65 -15.81 11.05 -1.47
C PRO A 65 -15.81 9.52 -1.54
N GLY A 66 -16.01 8.98 -2.76
CA GLY A 66 -16.16 7.54 -3.00
C GLY A 66 -15.01 6.68 -2.45
N ASN A 67 -13.80 7.24 -2.31
CA ASN A 67 -12.66 6.57 -1.68
C ASN A 67 -12.93 6.16 -0.21
N ILE A 68 -13.58 7.02 0.59
CA ILE A 68 -13.90 6.69 1.99
C ILE A 68 -14.96 5.58 2.03
N VAL A 69 -15.97 5.66 1.15
CA VAL A 69 -17.02 4.64 1.03
C VAL A 69 -16.42 3.30 0.57
N GLY A 70 -15.48 3.31 -0.37
CA GLY A 70 -14.74 2.12 -0.82
C GLY A 70 -13.92 1.47 0.28
N MET A 71 -13.24 2.27 1.12
CA MET A 71 -12.49 1.76 2.29
C MET A 71 -13.41 1.07 3.31
N VAL A 72 -14.55 1.68 3.63
CA VAL A 72 -15.56 1.10 4.54
C VAL A 72 -16.18 -0.16 3.93
N LEU A 73 -16.50 -0.15 2.62
CA LEU A 73 -17.07 -1.30 1.91
C LEU A 73 -16.10 -2.49 1.90
N LEU A 74 -14.82 -2.25 1.63
CA LEU A 74 -13.79 -3.28 1.65
C LEU A 74 -13.59 -3.84 3.07
N LEU A 75 -13.63 -3.00 4.11
CA LEU A 75 -13.60 -3.42 5.51
C LEU A 75 -14.78 -4.35 5.85
N VAL A 76 -16.00 -4.03 5.40
CA VAL A 76 -17.20 -4.88 5.62
C VAL A 76 -17.09 -6.20 4.85
N LEU A 77 -16.64 -6.19 3.59
CA LEU A 77 -16.42 -7.41 2.79
C LEU A 77 -15.33 -8.33 3.37
N LEU A 78 -14.31 -7.75 4.00
CA LEU A 78 -13.23 -8.47 4.66
C LEU A 78 -13.68 -9.01 6.03
N GLY A 79 -14.41 -8.21 6.81
CA GLY A 79 -14.95 -8.59 8.12
C GLY A 79 -16.06 -9.64 8.06
N THR A 80 -16.84 -9.69 6.98
CA THR A 80 -17.81 -10.76 6.70
C THR A 80 -17.16 -12.05 6.19
N GLY A 81 -15.84 -12.07 5.98
CA GLY A 81 -15.09 -13.25 5.51
C GLY A 81 -15.37 -13.65 4.05
N LEU A 82 -16.25 -12.93 3.36
CA LEU A 82 -16.65 -13.18 1.97
C LEU A 82 -15.49 -12.87 1.00
N LEU A 83 -14.63 -11.90 1.36
CA LEU A 83 -13.36 -11.63 0.71
C LEU A 83 -12.20 -12.24 1.53
N LYS A 84 -11.40 -13.12 0.92
CA LYS A 84 -10.19 -13.65 1.55
C LYS A 84 -9.06 -12.63 1.35
N ALA A 85 -8.46 -12.10 2.41
CA ALA A 85 -7.37 -11.09 2.34
C ALA A 85 -6.25 -11.43 1.33
N ARG A 86 -5.90 -12.72 1.22
CA ARG A 86 -4.95 -13.29 0.24
C ARG A 86 -5.29 -13.04 -1.24
N HIS A 87 -6.52 -12.66 -1.59
CA HIS A 87 -6.92 -12.27 -2.94
C HIS A 87 -6.82 -10.76 -3.20
N VAL A 88 -6.32 -9.98 -2.23
CA VAL A 88 -6.13 -8.53 -2.36
C VAL A 88 -4.68 -8.15 -2.01
N GLY A 89 -4.08 -8.80 -0.99
CA GLY A 89 -2.70 -8.58 -0.54
C GLY A 89 -1.68 -8.49 -1.67
N ASP A 90 -1.45 -9.57 -2.42
CA ASP A 90 -0.38 -9.60 -3.44
C ASP A 90 -0.50 -8.49 -4.51
N ALA A 91 -1.71 -7.99 -4.79
CA ALA A 91 -1.94 -6.86 -5.70
C ALA A 91 -1.75 -5.50 -5.02
N CYS A 92 -2.21 -5.36 -3.76
CA CYS A 92 -1.99 -4.16 -2.96
C CYS A 92 -0.49 -3.96 -2.66
N ASP A 93 0.24 -5.01 -2.30
CA ASP A 93 1.69 -4.94 -2.01
C ASP A 93 2.46 -4.48 -3.26
N CYS A 94 2.13 -5.02 -4.44
CA CYS A 94 2.69 -4.59 -5.72
C CYS A 94 2.37 -3.10 -6.03
N LEU A 95 1.16 -2.62 -5.71
CA LEU A 95 0.81 -1.20 -5.84
C LEU A 95 1.57 -0.33 -4.83
N LEU A 96 1.76 -0.81 -3.59
CA LEU A 96 2.48 -0.12 -2.52
C LEU A 96 3.97 0.04 -2.85
N ASP A 97 4.62 -1.03 -3.32
CA ASP A 97 6.00 -1.00 -3.84
C ASP A 97 6.19 0.01 -4.97
N ASN A 98 5.15 0.23 -5.78
CA ASN A 98 5.15 1.15 -6.91
C ASN A 98 4.46 2.51 -6.62
N MET A 99 4.24 2.87 -5.35
CA MET A 99 3.59 4.15 -4.97
C MET A 99 4.30 5.38 -5.54
N SER A 100 5.62 5.33 -5.67
CA SER A 100 6.42 6.37 -6.33
C SER A 100 5.90 6.71 -7.73
N LEU A 101 5.51 5.70 -8.52
CA LEU A 101 4.99 5.86 -9.88
C LEU A 101 3.66 6.64 -9.89
N PHE A 102 2.77 6.37 -8.93
CA PHE A 102 1.50 7.08 -8.80
C PHE A 102 1.64 8.54 -8.34
N PHE A 103 2.74 8.89 -7.67
CA PHE A 103 3.02 10.29 -7.29
C PHE A 103 3.45 11.16 -8.47
N ILE A 104 4.03 10.61 -9.57
CA ILE A 104 4.40 11.42 -10.75
C ILE A 104 3.15 12.07 -11.39
N PRO A 105 2.09 11.33 -11.80
CA PRO A 105 0.89 11.94 -12.37
C PRO A 105 0.19 12.93 -11.43
N ALA A 106 0.13 12.60 -10.13
CA ALA A 106 -0.46 13.48 -9.12
C ALA A 106 0.33 14.79 -8.96
N GLY A 107 1.66 14.73 -8.94
CA GLY A 107 2.54 15.90 -8.88
C GLY A 107 2.42 16.78 -10.13
N VAL A 108 2.36 16.19 -11.32
CA VAL A 108 2.15 16.93 -12.58
C VAL A 108 0.78 17.62 -12.61
N ALA A 109 -0.27 16.98 -12.09
CA ALA A 109 -1.58 17.63 -11.95
C ALA A 109 -1.53 18.85 -11.00
N ILE A 110 -0.76 18.77 -9.91
CA ILE A 110 -0.57 19.88 -8.96
C ILE A 110 0.25 21.02 -9.58
N MET A 111 1.22 20.74 -10.46
CA MET A 111 1.99 21.78 -11.16
C MET A 111 1.10 22.70 -12.02
N GLY A 112 -0.04 22.21 -12.53
CA GLY A 112 -1.04 23.06 -13.20
C GLY A 112 -1.66 24.14 -12.30
N CYS A 113 -1.53 24.00 -10.98
CA CYS A 113 -2.03 24.95 -9.97
C CYS A 113 -0.90 25.69 -9.22
N VAL A 114 0.38 25.54 -9.62
CA VAL A 114 1.51 26.03 -8.82
C VAL A 114 1.50 27.56 -8.62
N SER A 115 0.93 28.32 -9.55
CA SER A 115 0.82 29.79 -9.45
C SER A 115 -0.06 30.27 -8.28
N LEU A 116 -1.02 29.46 -7.83
CA LEU A 116 -1.80 29.73 -6.60
C LEU A 116 -0.96 29.46 -5.34
N LEU A 117 0.02 28.57 -5.46
CA LEU A 117 0.90 28.12 -4.39
C LEU A 117 2.03 29.11 -4.17
N GLU A 118 2.71 29.59 -5.21
CA GLU A 118 3.86 30.51 -5.10
C GLU A 118 3.54 31.78 -4.29
N GLY A 119 2.38 32.40 -4.52
CA GLY A 119 1.94 33.59 -3.78
C GLY A 119 1.66 33.37 -2.29
N ASN A 120 1.58 32.12 -1.82
CA ASN A 120 1.30 31.76 -0.43
C ASN A 120 2.17 30.61 0.11
N ALA A 121 3.25 30.24 -0.57
CA ALA A 121 3.99 28.99 -0.31
C ALA A 121 4.50 28.90 1.13
N LEU A 122 4.96 30.02 1.70
CA LEU A 122 5.40 30.12 3.08
C LEU A 122 4.26 29.83 4.08
N LYS A 123 3.03 30.28 3.79
CA LYS A 123 1.85 30.02 4.62
C LYS A 123 1.46 28.54 4.57
N PHE A 124 1.49 27.94 3.37
CA PHE A 124 1.25 26.50 3.20
C PHE A 124 2.30 25.66 3.96
N ALA A 125 3.59 25.96 3.81
CA ALA A 125 4.66 25.26 4.54
C ALA A 125 4.46 25.35 6.06
N LEU A 126 4.14 26.53 6.58
CA LEU A 126 3.86 26.75 8.00
C LEU A 126 2.62 25.98 8.48
N VAL A 127 1.54 25.98 7.70
CA VAL A 127 0.33 25.17 7.99
C VAL A 127 0.66 23.67 7.98
N CYS A 128 1.46 23.17 7.03
CA CYS A 128 1.89 21.77 6.99
C CYS A 128 2.70 21.39 8.24
N VAL A 129 3.64 22.23 8.68
CA VAL A 129 4.41 21.97 9.91
C VAL A 129 3.51 21.96 11.15
N ILE A 130 2.65 22.98 11.31
CA ILE A 130 1.73 23.06 12.46
C ILE A 130 0.76 21.89 12.48
N THR A 131 0.13 21.55 11.35
CA THR A 131 -0.80 20.41 11.27
C THR A 131 -0.10 19.08 11.52
N THR A 132 1.14 18.89 11.04
CA THR A 132 1.95 17.69 11.35
C THR A 132 2.18 17.55 12.86
N VAL A 133 2.58 18.64 13.54
CA VAL A 133 2.77 18.64 15.00
C VAL A 133 1.45 18.36 15.73
N ILE A 134 0.35 19.00 15.34
CA ILE A 134 -0.97 18.78 15.95
C ILE A 134 -1.44 17.34 15.77
N VAL A 135 -1.34 16.78 14.55
CA VAL A 135 -1.73 15.39 14.25
C VAL A 135 -0.86 14.40 15.03
N PHE A 136 0.44 14.65 15.13
CA PHE A 136 1.35 13.81 15.91
C PHE A 136 1.02 13.84 17.41
N LEU A 137 0.75 15.02 17.98
CA LEU A 137 0.31 15.17 19.37
C LEU A 137 -1.04 14.53 19.62
N ALA A 138 -2.03 14.71 18.73
CA ALA A 138 -3.34 14.09 18.84
C ALA A 138 -3.26 12.55 18.76
N THR A 139 -2.44 12.02 17.85
CA THR A 139 -2.20 10.57 17.73
C THR A 139 -1.51 10.04 18.98
N SER A 140 -0.45 10.70 19.45
CA SER A 140 0.28 10.35 20.67
C SER A 140 -0.63 10.37 21.90
N TYR A 141 -1.46 11.39 22.08
CA TYR A 141 -2.43 11.48 23.17
C TYR A 141 -3.51 10.40 23.09
N THR A 142 -4.02 10.11 21.89
CA THR A 142 -5.00 9.03 21.65
C THR A 142 -4.41 7.68 22.03
N VAL A 143 -3.19 7.38 21.56
CA VAL A 143 -2.46 6.14 21.93
C VAL A 143 -2.17 6.09 23.42
N MET A 144 -1.73 7.20 24.04
CA MET A 144 -1.46 7.26 25.48
C MET A 144 -2.73 7.05 26.33
N LEU A 145 -3.87 7.59 25.90
CA LEU A 145 -5.16 7.39 26.55
C LEU A 145 -5.65 5.94 26.39
N VAL A 146 -5.62 5.40 25.17
CA VAL A 146 -5.99 4.00 24.89
C VAL A 146 -5.07 3.03 25.63
N SER A 147 -3.75 3.24 25.62
CA SER A 147 -2.80 2.41 26.37
C SER A 147 -3.02 2.49 27.88
N ARG A 148 -3.40 3.65 28.44
CA ARG A 148 -3.75 3.76 29.88
C ARG A 148 -5.07 3.07 30.23
N LEU A 149 -6.07 3.11 29.36
CA LEU A 149 -7.34 2.40 29.54
C LEU A 149 -7.15 0.89 29.36
N THR A 150 -6.32 0.48 28.40
CA THR A 150 -6.06 -0.92 28.07
C THR A 150 -5.01 -1.54 29.00
N ALA A 151 -4.11 -0.79 29.65
CA ALA A 151 -3.20 -1.32 30.68
C ALA A 151 -3.95 -2.08 31.79
N LYS A 152 -5.09 -1.52 32.25
CA LYS A 152 -6.04 -2.19 33.17
C LYS A 152 -6.67 -3.50 32.64
N ARG A 153 -6.34 -3.94 31.42
CA ARG A 153 -6.79 -5.18 30.77
C ARG A 153 -5.62 -6.02 30.21
N VAL A 154 -4.56 -5.37 29.73
CA VAL A 154 -3.37 -5.98 29.09
C VAL A 154 -2.45 -6.64 30.11
N ASP A 155 -2.35 -6.13 31.33
CA ASP A 155 -1.55 -6.76 32.39
C ASP A 155 -2.04 -8.19 32.72
N ALA A 156 -3.31 -8.50 32.42
CA ALA A 156 -3.93 -9.81 32.64
C ALA A 156 -4.07 -10.69 31.36
N THR A 157 -3.78 -10.18 30.16
CA THR A 157 -4.04 -10.91 28.90
C THR A 157 -2.95 -10.73 27.83
N GLY A 158 -2.28 -9.57 27.79
CA GLY A 158 -1.19 -9.30 26.86
C GLY A 158 0.12 -9.98 27.27
N VAL A 159 0.47 -9.96 28.57
CA VAL A 159 1.66 -10.66 29.08
C VAL A 159 1.61 -12.16 28.76
N ALA A 160 0.43 -12.78 28.89
CA ALA A 160 0.22 -14.19 28.58
C ALA A 160 0.27 -14.54 27.09
N ARG A 161 0.14 -13.56 26.17
CA ARG A 161 0.29 -13.77 24.72
C ARG A 161 1.71 -13.48 24.25
N VAL A 162 2.38 -12.46 24.80
CA VAL A 162 3.77 -12.13 24.45
C VAL A 162 4.74 -13.19 24.96
N ALA A 163 4.46 -13.81 26.12
CA ALA A 163 5.27 -14.92 26.62
C ALA A 163 5.10 -16.25 25.84
N ASP A 164 4.03 -16.40 25.06
CA ASP A 164 3.74 -17.58 24.23
C ASP A 164 4.34 -17.48 22.82
N GLU A 165 4.69 -16.26 22.38
CA GLU A 165 5.34 -15.99 21.07
C GLU A 165 6.89 -15.88 21.18
N GLU A 166 7.43 -15.85 22.40
CA GLU A 166 8.88 -15.81 22.71
C GLU A 166 9.39 -17.16 23.28
N ALA A 167 8.62 -18.26 23.15
CA ALA A 167 8.90 -19.58 23.72
C ALA A 167 8.87 -20.72 22.66
#